data_AF-A0A8H6W7N2-F1
#
_entry.id   AF-A0A8H6W7N2-F1
#
_cell.length_a   1.000
_cell.length_b   1.000
_cell.length_c   1.000
_cell.angle_alpha   90.00
_cell.angle_beta   90.00
_cell.angle_gamma   90.00
#
_symmetry.space_group_name_H-M   'P 1'
#
loop_
_entity.id
_entity.type
_entity.pdbx_description
1 polymer ?
#
loop_
_entity_poly.entity_id
_entity_poly.type
_entity_poly.pdbx_seq_one_letter_code
_entity_poly.pdbx_strand_id
1 'polypeptide(L)'
;MPQLTLAQAFGRAPKQSSSNSAKTNTQPYPPPKPAAPAFSSSSKPKKILFGPAGPHLDLDQFAVHPITYNGLVYPTSQHLFQALKFIGHRADIAEQIRVAATADIAFTTAHANQASVRPDWFSINVAQMEQVQYLKYTQYDLLKDELLSTGNAELYQDSTIDSFWSVGPDLLGANEFGRVLERVRERLGGAPAPAHPNRTCLKCTKKPRAGESLYCGKTCLQADISRVPPTCPRCRRRPQIGDLGFCGTTCLKAAGAKR
;
A
#
# COMPACT_ATOMS: atom_id res chain seq x y z
N MET A 1 -57.55 51.76 2.88
CA MET A 1 -58.56 51.84 3.96
C MET A 1 -59.12 50.44 4.15
N PRO A 2 -59.28 49.93 5.39
CA PRO A 2 -58.85 50.46 6.71
C PRO A 2 -57.30 50.55 6.85
N GLN A 3 -56.61 51.12 7.87
CA GLN A 3 -56.91 51.58 9.27
C GLN A 3 -57.02 50.42 10.29
N LEU A 4 -56.51 50.40 11.54
CA LEU A 4 -55.66 51.22 12.45
C LEU A 4 -54.87 50.22 13.36
N THR A 5 -53.99 50.51 14.33
CA THR A 5 -53.46 51.72 15.04
C THR A 5 -51.92 51.80 14.87
N LEU A 6 -51.07 52.69 15.42
CA LEU A 6 -51.06 53.75 16.46
C LEU A 6 -50.79 53.37 17.94
N ALA A 7 -49.56 53.63 18.41
CA ALA A 7 -49.23 53.92 19.82
C ALA A 7 -47.97 54.83 19.91
N GLN A 8 -47.95 55.76 20.87
CA GLN A 8 -46.84 56.67 21.22
C GLN A 8 -46.59 56.52 22.76
N ALA A 9 -45.68 57.18 23.49
CA ALA A 9 -44.71 58.26 23.26
C ALA A 9 -43.63 58.23 24.39
N PHE A 10 -42.89 59.35 24.58
CA PHE A 10 -42.04 59.72 25.74
C PHE A 10 -40.68 58.98 25.89
N GLY A 11 -39.58 59.61 26.33
CA GLY A 11 -39.33 61.05 26.48
C GLY A 11 -38.00 61.44 27.17
N ARG A 12 -37.41 62.57 26.74
CA ARG A 12 -36.30 63.39 27.35
C ARG A 12 -34.89 62.77 27.53
N ALA A 13 -33.89 63.66 27.47
CA ALA A 13 -32.45 63.45 27.73
C ALA A 13 -32.10 63.85 29.20
N PRO A 14 -30.84 63.75 29.74
CA PRO A 14 -29.65 64.46 29.20
C PRO A 14 -28.22 63.89 29.48
N LYS A 15 -27.22 64.53 28.83
CA LYS A 15 -25.83 64.86 29.28
C LYS A 15 -24.79 63.77 29.65
N GLN A 16 -23.67 63.85 28.91
CA GLN A 16 -22.27 63.96 29.37
C GLN A 16 -21.69 62.96 30.40
N SER A 17 -20.71 62.17 29.96
CA SER A 17 -19.33 62.27 30.49
C SER A 17 -18.30 61.75 29.47
N SER A 18 -17.07 62.27 29.54
CA SER A 18 -15.97 61.95 28.62
C SER A 18 -14.97 60.98 29.25
N SER A 19 -14.48 60.00 28.48
CA SER A 19 -13.19 59.35 28.76
C SER A 19 -12.56 58.78 27.48
N ASN A 20 -11.33 59.17 27.17
CA ASN A 20 -10.54 58.55 26.11
C ASN A 20 -10.17 57.11 26.49
N SER A 21 -10.26 56.19 25.52
CA SER A 21 -9.53 54.91 25.56
C SER A 21 -9.38 54.37 24.15
N ALA A 22 -8.16 54.40 23.63
CA ALA A 22 -7.84 53.75 22.36
C ALA A 22 -7.81 52.23 22.53
N LYS A 23 -8.42 51.48 21.60
CA LYS A 23 -8.07 50.07 21.34
C LYS A 23 -8.58 49.54 19.99
N THR A 24 -7.62 49.08 19.20
CA THR A 24 -7.66 47.89 18.34
C THR A 24 -8.88 47.66 17.42
N ASN A 25 -8.64 47.86 16.13
CA ASN A 25 -9.37 47.27 15.00
C ASN A 25 -9.60 45.75 15.21
N THR A 26 -10.86 45.31 15.28
CA THR A 26 -11.25 43.91 15.49
C THR A 26 -11.81 43.30 14.20
N GLN A 27 -10.90 42.77 13.37
CA GLN A 27 -11.27 41.80 12.32
C GLN A 27 -11.61 40.45 12.97
N PRO A 28 -12.73 39.79 12.61
CA PRO A 28 -13.03 38.45 13.11
C PRO A 28 -12.07 37.42 12.50
N TYR A 29 -11.29 36.73 13.34
CA TYR A 29 -10.51 35.59 12.87
C TYR A 29 -11.45 34.42 12.51
N PRO A 30 -11.22 33.71 11.38
CA PRO A 30 -11.94 32.48 11.08
C PRO A 30 -11.59 31.40 12.13
N PRO A 31 -12.51 30.45 12.42
CA PRO A 31 -12.25 29.41 13.40
C PRO A 31 -11.07 28.52 12.97
N PRO A 32 -10.27 28.00 13.92
CA PRO A 32 -9.16 27.12 13.60
C PRO A 32 -9.67 25.84 12.93
N LYS A 33 -9.05 25.44 11.82
CA LYS A 33 -9.33 24.14 11.19
C LYS A 33 -9.02 23.02 12.21
N PRO A 34 -9.79 21.92 12.21
CA PRO A 34 -9.44 20.72 12.96
C PRO A 34 -8.00 20.30 12.62
N ALA A 35 -7.17 20.08 13.63
CA ALA A 35 -5.81 19.62 13.40
C ALA A 35 -5.85 18.21 12.82
N ALA A 36 -5.21 18.00 11.67
CA ALA A 36 -4.98 16.66 11.16
C ALA A 36 -4.15 15.86 12.20
N PRO A 37 -4.40 14.54 12.36
CA PRO A 37 -3.69 13.74 13.35
C PRO A 37 -2.19 13.83 13.09
N ALA A 38 -1.44 14.29 14.11
CA ALA A 38 0.00 14.49 14.01
C ALA A 38 0.71 13.13 13.94
N PHE A 39 1.00 12.66 12.72
CA PHE A 39 1.81 11.47 12.46
C PHE A 39 3.27 11.69 12.88
N SER A 40 3.50 11.61 14.19
CA SER A 40 4.82 11.53 14.79
C SER A 40 5.46 10.19 14.45
N SER A 41 6.49 10.21 13.60
CA SER A 41 7.66 9.34 13.80
C SER A 41 8.85 9.80 12.95
N SER A 42 9.98 10.11 13.59
CA SER A 42 11.29 10.24 12.92
C SER A 42 12.00 8.88 12.74
N SER A 43 11.28 7.77 12.87
CA SER A 43 11.79 6.42 12.62
C SER A 43 11.66 6.07 11.13
N LYS A 44 12.72 5.49 10.55
CA LYS A 44 12.66 4.89 9.21
C LYS A 44 11.48 3.90 9.12
N PRO A 45 10.74 3.85 8.00
CA PRO A 45 9.65 2.89 7.86
C PRO A 45 10.16 1.46 8.00
N LYS A 46 9.38 0.61 8.67
CA LYS A 46 9.65 -0.82 8.79
C LYS A 46 9.55 -1.45 7.40
N LYS A 47 10.40 -2.45 7.09
CA LYS A 47 10.25 -3.27 5.88
C LYS A 47 9.57 -4.60 6.23
N ILE A 48 8.65 -5.05 5.39
CA ILE A 48 7.99 -6.35 5.48
C ILE A 48 8.26 -7.10 4.18
N LEU A 49 8.90 -8.26 4.28
CA LEU A 49 9.04 -9.23 3.20
C LEU A 49 7.96 -10.30 3.38
N PHE A 50 7.12 -10.50 2.38
CA PHE A 50 6.00 -11.45 2.38
C PHE A 50 6.02 -12.31 1.11
N GLY A 51 5.41 -13.49 1.15
CA GLY A 51 5.44 -14.45 0.04
C GLY A 51 5.41 -15.90 0.56
N PRO A 52 5.45 -16.92 -0.32
CA PRO A 52 5.06 -18.31 0.00
C PRO A 52 5.80 -19.00 1.16
N ALA A 53 6.94 -18.48 1.60
CA ALA A 53 7.72 -19.02 2.72
C ALA A 53 7.73 -18.13 3.98
N GLY A 54 7.14 -16.94 3.92
CA GLY A 54 7.24 -15.89 4.95
C GLY A 54 5.94 -15.67 5.75
N PRO A 55 5.90 -14.63 6.61
CA PRO A 55 4.65 -14.13 7.18
C PRO A 55 3.79 -13.45 6.09
N HIS A 56 2.52 -13.19 6.43
CA HIS A 56 1.58 -12.46 5.56
C HIS A 56 1.31 -13.16 4.21
N LEU A 57 1.12 -14.48 4.25
CA LEU A 57 0.83 -15.32 3.07
C LEU A 57 -0.42 -14.83 2.31
N ASP A 58 -1.43 -14.39 3.05
CA ASP A 58 -2.72 -13.98 2.50
C ASP A 58 -2.69 -12.64 1.76
N LEU A 59 -1.60 -11.87 1.85
CA LEU A 59 -1.39 -10.69 1.01
C LEU A 59 -1.09 -11.05 -0.46
N ASP A 60 -0.62 -12.27 -0.73
CA ASP A 60 -0.25 -12.73 -2.07
C ASP A 60 -1.47 -12.87 -3.01
N GLN A 61 -1.25 -12.70 -4.31
CA GLN A 61 -2.27 -12.85 -5.36
C GLN A 61 -2.63 -14.32 -5.67
N PHE A 62 -1.76 -15.27 -5.32
CA PHE A 62 -2.01 -16.70 -5.45
C PHE A 62 -2.80 -17.29 -4.27
N ALA A 63 -2.92 -16.57 -3.14
CA ALA A 63 -3.70 -17.01 -1.99
C ALA A 63 -5.21 -17.16 -2.30
N VAL A 64 -5.84 -18.20 -1.74
CA VAL A 64 -7.21 -18.62 -2.08
C VAL A 64 -8.26 -17.78 -1.35
N HIS A 65 -8.53 -16.61 -1.91
CA HIS A 65 -9.57 -15.68 -1.47
C HIS A 65 -10.44 -15.31 -2.67
N PRO A 66 -11.60 -15.97 -2.86
CA PRO A 66 -12.45 -15.76 -4.02
C PRO A 66 -12.96 -14.32 -4.14
N ILE A 67 -12.79 -13.71 -5.30
CA ILE A 67 -13.20 -12.32 -5.59
C ILE A 67 -14.43 -12.34 -6.49
N THR A 68 -15.47 -11.61 -6.10
CA THR A 68 -16.61 -11.30 -6.96
C THR A 68 -16.28 -10.06 -7.81
N TYR A 69 -16.45 -10.17 -9.12
CA TYR A 69 -16.29 -9.09 -10.10
C TYR A 69 -17.34 -9.23 -11.21
N ASN A 70 -18.10 -8.17 -11.49
CA ASN A 70 -19.19 -8.14 -12.48
C ASN A 70 -20.19 -9.32 -12.36
N GLY A 71 -20.49 -9.75 -11.13
CA GLY A 71 -21.39 -10.87 -10.84
C GLY A 71 -20.78 -12.27 -10.99
N LEU A 72 -19.52 -12.38 -11.44
CA LEU A 72 -18.78 -13.63 -11.55
C LEU A 72 -17.77 -13.79 -10.40
N VAL A 73 -17.56 -15.02 -9.96
CA VAL A 73 -16.57 -15.35 -8.93
C VAL A 73 -15.29 -15.89 -9.57
N TYR A 74 -14.15 -15.40 -9.08
CA TYR A 74 -12.79 -15.75 -9.47
C TYR A 74 -12.05 -16.34 -8.25
N PRO A 75 -11.48 -17.56 -8.30
CA PRO A 75 -10.96 -18.23 -7.09
C PRO A 75 -9.83 -17.51 -6.34
N THR A 76 -9.04 -16.66 -7.02
CA THR A 76 -7.97 -15.84 -6.43
C THR A 76 -7.83 -14.51 -7.19
N SER A 77 -7.07 -13.55 -6.62
CA SER A 77 -6.62 -12.35 -7.35
C SER A 77 -5.97 -12.68 -8.69
N GLN A 78 -5.12 -13.69 -8.73
CA GLN A 78 -4.45 -14.13 -9.97
C GLN A 78 -5.46 -14.54 -11.05
N HIS A 79 -6.54 -15.25 -10.72
CA HIS A 79 -7.56 -15.61 -11.71
C HIS A 79 -8.22 -14.38 -12.34
N LEU A 80 -8.62 -13.40 -11.52
CA LEU A 80 -9.22 -12.16 -12.02
C LEU A 80 -8.21 -11.30 -12.82
N PHE A 81 -6.99 -11.14 -12.29
CA PHE A 81 -5.94 -10.36 -12.95
C PHE A 81 -5.54 -10.93 -14.31
N GLN A 82 -5.43 -12.26 -14.43
CA GLN A 82 -5.14 -12.90 -15.71
C GLN A 82 -6.35 -12.84 -16.67
N ALA A 83 -7.59 -12.91 -16.18
CA ALA A 83 -8.79 -12.80 -17.04
C ALA A 83 -8.99 -11.37 -17.60
N LEU A 84 -8.64 -10.32 -16.85
CA LEU A 84 -8.73 -8.91 -17.28
C LEU A 84 -7.90 -8.56 -18.53
N LYS A 85 -6.96 -9.44 -18.91
CA LYS A 85 -6.24 -9.39 -20.21
C LYS A 85 -7.11 -9.68 -21.42
N PHE A 86 -8.25 -10.36 -21.24
CA PHE A 86 -9.08 -10.97 -22.30
C PHE A 86 -10.57 -10.58 -22.22
N ILE A 87 -11.05 -10.12 -21.05
CA ILE A 87 -12.41 -9.59 -20.87
C ILE A 87 -12.66 -8.43 -21.85
N GLY A 88 -13.73 -8.55 -22.64
CA GLY A 88 -14.16 -7.55 -23.63
C GLY A 88 -13.99 -8.00 -25.10
N HIS A 89 -12.95 -8.79 -25.41
CA HIS A 89 -12.65 -9.22 -26.78
C HIS A 89 -12.35 -10.72 -26.95
N ARG A 90 -12.00 -11.44 -25.87
CA ARG A 90 -11.78 -12.90 -25.85
C ARG A 90 -12.41 -13.53 -24.60
N ALA A 91 -13.74 -13.50 -24.56
CA ALA A 91 -14.54 -14.05 -23.46
C ALA A 91 -14.30 -15.55 -23.23
N ASP A 92 -13.95 -16.29 -24.29
CA ASP A 92 -13.57 -17.70 -24.26
C ASP A 92 -12.32 -17.95 -23.42
N ILE A 93 -11.25 -17.17 -23.63
CA ILE A 93 -10.01 -17.27 -22.84
C ILE A 93 -10.26 -16.74 -21.42
N ALA A 94 -11.02 -15.64 -21.27
CA ALA A 94 -11.34 -15.08 -19.96
C ALA A 94 -12.08 -16.08 -19.06
N GLU A 95 -13.03 -16.84 -19.62
CA GLU A 95 -13.77 -17.87 -18.89
C GLU A 95 -12.89 -19.08 -18.57
N GLN A 96 -12.09 -19.58 -19.52
CA GLN A 96 -11.10 -20.64 -19.27
C GLN A 96 -10.13 -20.30 -18.11
N ILE A 97 -9.72 -19.04 -18.01
CA ILE A 97 -8.88 -18.55 -16.92
C ILE A 97 -9.67 -18.45 -15.60
N ARG A 98 -10.93 -18.02 -15.64
CA ARG A 98 -11.79 -17.92 -14.45
C ARG A 98 -12.08 -19.27 -13.81
N VAL A 99 -12.34 -20.30 -14.63
CA VAL A 99 -12.68 -21.67 -14.17
C VAL A 99 -11.47 -22.59 -14.05
N ALA A 100 -10.25 -22.06 -14.16
CA ALA A 100 -9.02 -22.81 -13.95
C ALA A 100 -8.97 -23.41 -12.52
N ALA A 101 -8.43 -24.63 -12.40
CA ALA A 101 -8.40 -25.34 -11.12
C ALA A 101 -7.38 -24.76 -10.12
N THR A 102 -6.37 -24.01 -10.59
CA THR A 102 -5.38 -23.33 -9.75
C THR A 102 -4.93 -22.01 -10.36
N ALA A 103 -4.37 -21.13 -9.52
CA ALA A 103 -3.80 -19.85 -9.93
C ALA A 103 -2.62 -19.99 -10.92
N ASP A 104 -1.88 -21.10 -10.84
CA ASP A 104 -0.80 -21.46 -11.77
C ASP A 104 -1.33 -21.87 -13.15
N ILE A 105 -2.47 -22.56 -13.20
CA ILE A 105 -3.17 -22.87 -14.46
C ILE A 105 -3.75 -21.59 -15.06
N ALA A 106 -4.37 -20.71 -14.25
CA ALA A 106 -4.84 -19.40 -14.70
C ALA A 106 -3.71 -18.54 -15.32
N PHE A 107 -2.54 -18.53 -14.68
CA PHE A 107 -1.32 -17.89 -15.20
C PHE A 107 -0.82 -18.54 -16.49
N THR A 108 -0.73 -19.87 -16.52
CA THR A 108 -0.20 -20.63 -17.67
C THR A 108 -1.10 -20.49 -18.90
N THR A 109 -2.43 -20.57 -18.74
CA THR A 109 -3.41 -20.33 -19.81
C THR A 109 -3.29 -18.91 -20.38
N ALA A 110 -3.12 -17.90 -19.52
CA ALA A 110 -2.88 -16.53 -19.97
C ALA A 110 -1.52 -16.35 -20.66
N HIS A 111 -0.49 -17.12 -20.29
CA HIS A 111 0.82 -17.10 -20.92
C HIS A 111 0.83 -17.83 -22.27
N ALA A 112 0.06 -18.92 -22.42
CA ALA A 112 -0.13 -19.58 -23.71
C ALA A 112 -0.86 -18.68 -24.73
N ASN A 113 -1.70 -17.75 -24.24
CA ASN A 113 -2.54 -16.87 -25.06
C ASN A 113 -2.01 -15.43 -25.19
N GLN A 114 -0.71 -15.16 -24.99
CA GLN A 114 -0.14 -13.79 -25.00
C GLN A 114 -0.45 -13.01 -26.30
N ALA A 115 -0.51 -13.69 -27.45
CA ALA A 115 -0.87 -13.08 -28.74
C ALA A 115 -2.33 -12.59 -28.84
N SER A 116 -3.18 -12.89 -27.84
CA SER A 116 -4.58 -12.46 -27.73
C SER A 116 -4.83 -11.48 -26.57
N VAL A 117 -3.78 -11.06 -25.85
CA VAL A 117 -3.88 -10.06 -24.77
C VAL A 117 -4.23 -8.69 -25.36
N ARG A 118 -5.07 -7.93 -24.65
CA ARG A 118 -5.46 -6.57 -25.05
C ARG A 118 -4.25 -5.64 -25.29
N PRO A 119 -4.24 -4.81 -26.35
CA PRO A 119 -3.05 -4.08 -26.80
C PRO A 119 -2.57 -3.00 -25.82
N ASP A 120 -3.47 -2.49 -24.97
CA ASP A 120 -3.19 -1.51 -23.91
C ASP A 120 -2.71 -2.15 -22.59
N TRP A 121 -2.57 -3.48 -22.51
CA TRP A 121 -2.29 -4.17 -21.24
C TRP A 121 -1.11 -3.59 -20.46
N PHE A 122 0.00 -3.28 -21.13
CA PHE A 122 1.21 -2.78 -20.48
C PHE A 122 1.10 -1.34 -19.93
N SER A 123 0.12 -0.54 -20.36
CA SER A 123 -0.13 0.79 -19.76
C SER A 123 -1.17 0.75 -18.62
N ILE A 124 -2.00 -0.29 -18.56
CA ILE A 124 -3.07 -0.41 -17.55
C ILE A 124 -2.81 -1.45 -16.45
N ASN A 125 -1.89 -2.39 -16.64
CA ASN A 125 -1.72 -3.56 -15.77
C ASN A 125 -1.53 -3.22 -14.28
N VAL A 126 -0.79 -2.16 -13.93
CA VAL A 126 -0.61 -1.70 -12.54
C VAL A 126 -1.92 -1.21 -11.93
N ALA A 127 -2.74 -0.48 -12.70
CA ALA A 127 -4.05 0.00 -12.26
C ALA A 127 -5.08 -1.14 -12.16
N GLN A 128 -5.02 -2.12 -13.07
CA GLN A 128 -5.84 -3.33 -12.99
C GLN A 128 -5.47 -4.17 -11.76
N MET A 129 -4.18 -4.38 -11.48
CA MET A 129 -3.72 -5.07 -10.27
C MET A 129 -4.20 -4.35 -9.00
N GLU A 130 -4.12 -3.03 -8.97
CA GLU A 130 -4.61 -2.21 -7.85
C GLU A 130 -6.13 -2.37 -7.64
N GLN A 131 -6.92 -2.39 -8.71
CA GLN A 131 -8.36 -2.62 -8.60
C GLN A 131 -8.71 -4.06 -8.19
N VAL A 132 -7.95 -5.08 -8.65
CA VAL A 132 -8.11 -6.48 -8.20
C VAL A 132 -7.80 -6.61 -6.71
N GLN A 133 -6.68 -6.05 -6.26
CA GLN A 133 -6.30 -6.10 -4.85
C GLN A 133 -7.28 -5.29 -3.99
N TYR A 134 -7.71 -4.10 -4.42
CA TYR A 134 -8.76 -3.35 -3.75
C TYR A 134 -10.05 -4.17 -3.61
N LEU A 135 -10.51 -4.85 -4.66
CA LEU A 135 -11.68 -5.74 -4.61
C LEU A 135 -11.51 -6.84 -3.55
N LYS A 136 -10.35 -7.52 -3.51
CA LYS A 136 -10.01 -8.52 -2.47
C LYS A 136 -10.15 -7.93 -1.06
N TYR A 137 -9.46 -6.84 -0.75
CA TYR A 137 -9.51 -6.26 0.60
C TYR A 137 -10.87 -5.63 0.96
N THR A 138 -11.67 -5.19 -0.01
CA THR A 138 -13.06 -4.76 0.26
C THR A 138 -14.06 -5.91 0.47
N GLN A 139 -13.70 -7.15 0.16
CA GLN A 139 -14.56 -8.33 0.32
C GLN A 139 -14.18 -9.20 1.55
N TYR A 140 -13.04 -8.91 2.21
CA TYR A 140 -12.54 -9.67 3.35
C TYR A 140 -11.97 -8.74 4.44
N ASP A 141 -12.75 -8.41 5.47
CA ASP A 141 -12.32 -7.51 6.55
C ASP A 141 -11.07 -7.99 7.29
N LEU A 142 -10.89 -9.30 7.52
CA LEU A 142 -9.68 -9.83 8.17
C LEU A 142 -8.40 -9.54 7.35
N LEU A 143 -8.47 -9.57 6.02
CA LEU A 143 -7.33 -9.27 5.16
C LEU A 143 -7.06 -7.76 5.08
N LYS A 144 -8.13 -6.97 5.10
CA LYS A 144 -8.06 -5.51 5.19
C LYS A 144 -7.41 -5.09 6.50
N ASP A 145 -7.82 -5.66 7.61
CA ASP A 145 -7.20 -5.42 8.93
C ASP A 145 -5.73 -5.89 8.95
N GLU A 146 -5.39 -7.02 8.32
CA GLU A 146 -3.98 -7.41 8.14
C GLU A 146 -3.19 -6.35 7.35
N LEU A 147 -3.68 -5.92 6.18
CA LEU A 147 -3.03 -4.91 5.36
C LEU A 147 -2.89 -3.56 6.08
N LEU A 148 -3.93 -3.12 6.80
CA LEU A 148 -3.91 -1.90 7.62
C LEU A 148 -2.93 -2.02 8.80
N SER A 149 -2.81 -3.21 9.41
CA SER A 149 -1.88 -3.49 10.52
C SER A 149 -0.40 -3.34 10.15
N THR A 150 -0.08 -3.33 8.84
CA THR A 150 1.28 -3.05 8.36
C THR A 150 1.74 -1.61 8.67
N GLY A 151 0.81 -0.70 8.98
CA GLY A 151 1.13 0.70 9.31
C GLY A 151 1.79 1.41 8.12
N ASN A 152 2.81 2.22 8.36
CA ASN A 152 3.59 2.88 7.30
C ASN A 152 4.71 2.01 6.71
N ALA A 153 4.65 0.68 6.87
CA ALA A 153 5.70 -0.20 6.40
C ALA A 153 5.83 -0.23 4.87
N GLU A 154 7.07 -0.37 4.39
CA GLU A 154 7.38 -0.73 3.01
C GLU A 154 7.11 -2.23 2.79
N LEU A 155 6.38 -2.58 1.73
CA LEU A 155 5.93 -3.95 1.46
C LEU A 155 6.71 -4.55 0.29
N TYR A 156 7.27 -5.75 0.46
CA TYR A 156 8.09 -6.43 -0.54
C TYR A 156 7.64 -7.88 -0.76
N GLN A 157 7.30 -8.24 -1.99
CA GLN A 157 6.96 -9.61 -2.36
C GLN A 157 8.23 -10.42 -2.66
N ASP A 158 8.43 -11.54 -1.98
CA ASP A 158 9.51 -12.52 -2.21
C ASP A 158 9.04 -13.59 -3.22
N SER A 159 9.35 -13.38 -4.50
CA SER A 159 9.19 -14.38 -5.55
C SER A 159 10.47 -14.48 -6.37
N THR A 160 10.86 -15.71 -6.71
CA THR A 160 12.04 -16.00 -7.53
C THR A 160 11.78 -15.91 -9.04
N ILE A 161 10.51 -15.70 -9.44
CA ILE A 161 10.04 -15.90 -10.83
C ILE A 161 9.85 -14.58 -11.59
N ASP A 162 9.47 -13.50 -10.91
CA ASP A 162 9.09 -12.24 -11.55
C ASP A 162 9.79 -11.02 -10.91
N SER A 163 10.63 -10.33 -11.68
CA SER A 163 11.40 -9.15 -11.26
C SER A 163 10.71 -7.81 -11.53
N PHE A 164 9.46 -7.80 -12.01
CA PHE A 164 8.63 -6.61 -12.15
C PHE A 164 7.66 -6.48 -10.96
N TRP A 165 6.86 -7.53 -10.70
CA TRP A 165 5.89 -7.55 -9.61
C TRP A 165 6.55 -7.72 -8.24
N SER A 166 7.64 -8.48 -8.15
CA SER A 166 8.32 -8.82 -6.89
C SER A 166 9.75 -8.26 -6.81
N VAL A 167 10.47 -8.51 -5.71
CA VAL A 167 11.90 -8.18 -5.60
C VAL A 167 12.81 -9.14 -6.39
N GLY A 168 12.31 -10.27 -6.88
CA GLY A 168 13.09 -11.23 -7.66
C GLY A 168 14.15 -12.00 -6.84
N PRO A 169 14.82 -13.00 -7.46
CA PRO A 169 15.75 -13.90 -6.77
C PRO A 169 17.05 -13.22 -6.31
N ASP A 170 17.39 -12.05 -6.84
CA ASP A 170 18.53 -11.23 -6.42
C ASP A 170 18.12 -9.96 -5.65
N LEU A 171 16.86 -9.85 -5.21
CA LEU A 171 16.30 -8.67 -4.52
C LEU A 171 16.44 -7.35 -5.31
N LEU A 172 16.73 -7.40 -6.63
CA LEU A 172 16.89 -6.21 -7.48
C LEU A 172 15.64 -5.86 -8.30
N GLY A 173 14.58 -6.67 -8.22
CA GLY A 173 13.31 -6.46 -8.93
C GLY A 173 12.60 -5.16 -8.53
N ALA A 174 11.69 -4.72 -9.39
CA ALA A 174 10.99 -3.45 -9.23
C ALA A 174 10.00 -3.45 -8.07
N ASN A 175 9.41 -4.61 -7.72
CA ASN A 175 8.43 -4.78 -6.65
C ASN A 175 7.14 -3.93 -6.82
N GLU A 176 6.54 -3.94 -8.01
CA GLU A 176 5.27 -3.23 -8.25
C GLU A 176 4.10 -3.78 -7.41
N PHE A 177 4.08 -5.08 -7.07
CA PHE A 177 2.99 -5.65 -6.28
C PHE A 177 3.01 -5.12 -4.84
N GLY A 178 4.20 -4.97 -4.25
CA GLY A 178 4.37 -4.29 -2.97
C GLY A 178 3.89 -2.83 -3.00
N ARG A 179 4.24 -2.07 -4.06
CA ARG A 179 3.70 -0.71 -4.28
C ARG A 179 2.18 -0.68 -4.47
N VAL A 180 1.60 -1.68 -5.16
CA VAL A 180 0.15 -1.80 -5.27
C VAL A 180 -0.49 -1.98 -3.89
N LEU A 181 0.04 -2.88 -3.05
CA LEU A 181 -0.48 -3.06 -1.69
C LEU A 181 -0.37 -1.79 -0.84
N GLU A 182 0.74 -1.05 -0.94
CA GLU A 182 0.92 0.25 -0.27
C GLU A 182 -0.15 1.27 -0.69
N ARG A 183 -0.48 1.37 -1.99
CA ARG A 183 -1.54 2.28 -2.49
C ARG A 183 -2.95 1.80 -2.15
N VAL A 184 -3.21 0.49 -2.15
CA VAL A 184 -4.50 -0.06 -1.72
C VAL A 184 -4.71 0.16 -0.22
N ARG A 185 -3.67 0.04 0.61
CA ARG A 185 -3.70 0.38 2.04
C ARG A 185 -4.10 1.84 2.26
N GLU A 186 -3.51 2.76 1.50
CA GLU A 186 -3.85 4.19 1.53
C GLU A 186 -5.31 4.45 1.08
N ARG A 187 -5.74 3.83 -0.02
CA ARG A 187 -7.12 3.90 -0.54
C ARG A 187 -8.18 3.32 0.42
N LEU A 188 -7.77 2.46 1.35
CA LEU A 188 -8.61 1.89 2.41
C LEU A 188 -8.60 2.71 3.72
N GLY A 189 -7.93 3.86 3.76
CA GLY A 189 -7.82 4.72 4.94
C GLY A 189 -6.68 4.35 5.91
N GLY A 190 -5.78 3.46 5.49
CA GLY A 190 -4.56 3.14 6.23
C GLY A 190 -3.48 4.22 6.10
N ALA A 191 -2.35 4.00 6.78
CA ALA A 191 -1.20 4.89 6.63
C ALA A 191 -0.69 4.84 5.16
N PRO A 192 -0.32 6.00 4.57
CA PRO A 192 0.11 6.07 3.19
C PRO A 192 1.41 5.30 2.94
N ALA A 193 1.80 5.18 1.67
CA ALA A 193 3.17 4.80 1.36
C ALA A 193 4.14 5.84 1.99
N PRO A 194 5.30 5.44 2.55
CA PRO A 194 6.27 6.42 3.04
C PRO A 194 6.74 7.29 1.87
N ALA A 195 6.49 8.60 1.94
CA ALA A 195 6.69 9.53 0.83
C ALA A 195 8.19 9.62 0.46
N HIS A 196 8.60 8.83 -0.53
CA HIS A 196 10.00 8.62 -0.88
C HIS A 196 10.26 8.87 -2.38
N PRO A 197 10.25 10.14 -2.84
CA PRO A 197 10.67 10.52 -4.20
C PRO A 197 12.14 10.19 -4.51
N ASN A 198 12.89 9.66 -3.53
CA ASN A 198 14.17 8.99 -3.69
C ASN A 198 14.24 7.75 -2.79
N ARG A 199 13.59 6.62 -3.15
CA ARG A 199 14.01 5.32 -2.60
C ARG A 199 15.47 5.09 -3.02
N THR A 200 16.37 4.93 -2.04
CA THR A 200 17.82 4.80 -2.28
C THR A 200 18.32 3.40 -1.94
N CYS A 201 19.37 2.96 -2.64
CA CYS A 201 20.06 1.70 -2.40
C CYS A 201 20.41 1.52 -0.92
N LEU A 202 19.91 0.46 -0.27
CA LEU A 202 20.07 0.24 1.17
C LEU A 202 21.55 0.25 1.59
N LYS A 203 22.44 -0.25 0.71
CA LYS A 203 23.87 -0.36 0.96
C LYS A 203 24.62 0.97 0.97
N CYS A 204 24.28 1.87 0.05
CA CYS A 204 25.16 2.98 -0.34
C CYS A 204 24.46 4.31 -0.62
N THR A 205 23.15 4.40 -0.39
CA THR A 205 22.31 5.60 -0.54
C THR A 205 22.25 6.22 -1.96
N LYS A 206 22.85 5.58 -2.98
CA LYS A 206 22.71 6.00 -4.38
C LYS A 206 21.35 5.59 -4.95
N LYS A 207 20.83 6.35 -5.92
CA LYS A 207 19.61 5.97 -6.65
C LYS A 207 19.81 4.60 -7.34
N PRO A 208 18.81 3.70 -7.32
CA PRO A 208 18.91 2.41 -7.99
C PRO A 208 18.98 2.56 -9.51
N ARG A 209 19.56 1.56 -10.21
CA ARG A 209 19.58 1.54 -11.68
C ARG A 209 18.28 1.05 -12.30
N ALA A 210 17.57 0.16 -11.61
CA ALA A 210 16.22 -0.27 -11.97
C ALA A 210 15.21 0.44 -11.04
N GLY A 211 14.76 1.65 -11.43
CA GLY A 211 13.72 2.40 -10.72
C GLY A 211 13.97 2.59 -9.22
N GLU A 212 13.12 1.98 -8.40
CA GLU A 212 13.14 2.02 -6.93
C GLU A 212 13.71 0.76 -6.25
N SER A 213 14.38 -0.11 -7.02
CA SER A 213 15.00 -1.37 -6.54
C SER A 213 15.81 -1.22 -5.24
N LEU A 214 15.77 -2.23 -4.36
CA LEU A 214 16.41 -2.19 -3.04
C LEU A 214 17.93 -1.88 -3.09
N TYR A 215 18.61 -2.21 -4.19
CA TYR A 215 20.04 -1.95 -4.36
C TYR A 215 20.37 -1.45 -5.78
N CYS A 216 21.39 -0.59 -5.92
CA CYS A 216 21.83 -0.07 -7.23
C CYS A 216 22.63 -1.07 -8.10
N GLY A 217 22.52 -2.37 -7.80
CA GLY A 217 23.15 -3.47 -8.52
C GLY A 217 23.83 -4.51 -7.61
N LYS A 218 24.19 -5.64 -8.22
CA LYS A 218 24.66 -6.88 -7.55
C LYS A 218 25.82 -6.68 -6.58
N THR A 219 26.74 -5.73 -6.83
CA THR A 219 27.84 -5.42 -5.89
C THR A 219 27.34 -4.89 -4.55
N CYS A 220 26.31 -4.03 -4.56
CA CYS A 220 25.75 -3.46 -3.33
C CYS A 220 24.91 -4.48 -2.57
N LEU A 221 24.12 -5.29 -3.29
CA LEU A 221 23.42 -6.45 -2.76
C LEU A 221 24.40 -7.42 -2.07
N GLN A 222 25.41 -7.91 -2.79
CA GLN A 222 26.34 -8.92 -2.29
C GLN A 222 27.13 -8.41 -1.08
N ALA A 223 27.51 -7.13 -1.06
CA ALA A 223 28.18 -6.51 0.06
C ALA A 223 27.28 -6.28 1.30
N ASP A 224 25.95 -6.45 1.18
CA ASP A 224 25.00 -6.40 2.30
C ASP A 224 24.55 -7.80 2.72
N ILE A 225 24.30 -8.70 1.77
CA ILE A 225 24.14 -10.13 2.06
C ILE A 225 25.35 -10.67 2.81
N SER A 226 26.58 -10.21 2.53
CA SER A 226 27.76 -10.60 3.32
C SER A 226 27.79 -10.08 4.77
N ARG A 227 26.89 -9.18 5.16
CA ARG A 227 26.65 -8.77 6.56
C ARG A 227 25.52 -9.56 7.22
N VAL A 228 24.62 -10.14 6.42
CA VAL A 228 23.52 -10.97 6.89
C VAL A 228 24.03 -12.42 6.99
N PRO A 229 24.13 -13.03 8.18
CA PRO A 229 24.60 -14.42 8.28
C PRO A 229 23.75 -15.34 7.42
N PRO A 230 24.35 -16.21 6.57
CA PRO A 230 23.64 -16.92 5.50
C PRO A 230 22.58 -17.91 6.01
N THR A 231 22.71 -18.29 7.28
CA THR A 231 21.66 -18.95 8.05
C THR A 231 21.46 -18.22 9.37
N CYS A 232 20.24 -18.24 9.90
CA CYS A 232 19.91 -17.65 11.20
C CYS A 232 20.80 -18.25 12.31
N PRO A 233 21.56 -17.44 13.06
CA PRO A 233 22.49 -17.93 14.09
C PRO A 233 21.85 -18.84 15.15
N ARG A 234 20.54 -18.70 15.38
CA ARG A 234 19.77 -19.54 16.31
C ARG A 234 19.19 -20.80 15.68
N CYS A 235 18.58 -20.69 14.50
CA CYS A 235 17.67 -21.72 13.97
C CYS A 235 18.21 -22.45 12.72
N ARG A 236 19.34 -21.99 12.16
CA ARG A 236 19.96 -22.42 10.89
C ARG A 236 19.07 -22.40 9.62
N ARG A 237 17.79 -22.02 9.70
CA ARG A 237 16.97 -21.65 8.51
C ARG A 237 17.42 -20.31 7.93
N ARG A 238 17.14 -20.05 6.65
CA ARG A 238 17.40 -18.77 5.97
C ARG A 238 16.80 -17.59 6.77
N PRO A 239 17.49 -16.45 6.92
CA PRO A 239 16.90 -15.25 7.50
C PRO A 239 15.70 -14.75 6.68
N GLN A 240 14.69 -14.20 7.35
CA GLN A 240 13.47 -13.66 6.75
C GLN A 240 13.11 -12.25 7.26
N ILE A 241 13.99 -11.65 8.06
CA ILE A 241 13.88 -10.29 8.57
C ILE A 241 15.10 -9.51 8.11
N GLY A 242 14.87 -8.38 7.43
CA GLY A 242 15.92 -7.50 6.93
C GLY A 242 16.87 -7.00 8.03
N ASP A 243 18.09 -6.67 7.61
CA ASP A 243 19.21 -6.07 8.37
C ASP A 243 19.69 -6.84 9.63
N LEU A 244 18.93 -7.80 10.16
CA LEU A 244 19.14 -8.41 11.48
C LEU A 244 19.58 -9.88 11.47
N GLY A 245 19.46 -10.59 10.35
CA GLY A 245 20.03 -11.95 10.21
C GLY A 245 19.27 -13.09 10.89
N PHE A 246 18.02 -12.89 11.33
CA PHE A 246 17.21 -13.95 11.97
C PHE A 246 16.08 -14.48 11.08
N CYS A 247 15.74 -15.77 11.26
CA CYS A 247 14.66 -16.46 10.54
C CYS A 247 13.23 -16.14 11.05
N GLY A 248 13.07 -15.13 11.90
CA GLY A 248 11.77 -14.77 12.49
C GLY A 248 11.90 -14.04 13.83
N THR A 249 10.83 -13.37 14.24
CA THR A 249 10.81 -12.51 15.45
C THR A 249 11.07 -13.30 16.73
N THR A 250 10.63 -14.57 16.80
CA THR A 250 10.93 -15.50 17.89
C THR A 250 12.43 -15.73 18.06
N CYS A 251 13.16 -15.87 16.95
CA CYS A 251 14.61 -16.11 16.99
C CYS A 251 15.39 -14.83 17.34
N LEU A 252 14.92 -13.67 16.87
CA LEU A 252 15.47 -12.36 17.22
C LEU A 252 15.27 -12.05 18.72
N LYS A 253 14.03 -12.12 19.23
CA LYS A 253 13.71 -11.86 20.64
C LYS A 253 14.53 -12.74 21.58
N ALA A 254 14.57 -14.04 21.30
CA ALA A 254 15.28 -15.01 22.14
C ALA A 254 16.81 -14.99 21.97
N ALA A 255 17.36 -14.18 21.04
CA ALA A 255 18.79 -13.91 20.93
C ALA A 255 19.27 -12.75 21.84
N GLY A 256 18.39 -12.15 22.64
CA GLY A 256 18.79 -11.28 23.75
C GLY A 256 19.06 -9.82 23.39
N ALA A 257 18.51 -9.31 22.29
CA ALA A 257 18.51 -7.89 21.97
C ALA A 257 17.71 -7.08 23.02
N LYS A 258 18.40 -6.63 24.08
CA LYS A 258 17.93 -5.54 24.94
C LYS A 258 17.87 -4.25 24.11
N ARG A 259 17.01 -3.32 24.54
CA ARG A 259 16.80 -2.01 23.91
C ARG A 259 18.07 -1.16 23.90
#